data_AF-A0A127VKC8-F1
#
_entry.id   AF-A0A127VKC8-F1
#
_cell.length_a   1.000
_cell.length_b   1.000
_cell.length_c   1.000
_cell.angle_alpha   90.00
_cell.angle_beta   90.00
_cell.angle_gamma   90.00
#
_symmetry.space_group_name_H-M   'P 1'
#
loop_
_entity.id
_entity.type
_entity.pdbx_description
1 polymer ?
#
loop_
_entity_poly.entity_id
_entity_poly.type
_entity_poly.pdbx_seq_one_letter_code
_entity_poly.pdbx_strand_id
1 'polypeptide(L)'
;MRAIEMTNSTVITKDIDISLADSFSTAYLIAESFELNQDYKISFNQFLFFKKGKGKIKIDGEDYPISANSLILIAKNQVYSFQANQGLAAYSLCFGDCFWERTPVSANNCKATLFNEASAHQFLQLQKEEAADLSSLFNAILVEFESADYTNKGDVLAAFLKILMIKIANLHALLAKITDQNDHKIYQQFIAFLATDYKVSHDVAFFADKLNISNRKLTALCRKHADKGAKEIIQLQLVVEAKRFLQFSSSSIKEIAAMLNFSNPYQFSHFFKKNTSFPPERYRKQVTGFGM
;
A
#
# COMPACT_ATOMS: atom_id res chain seq x y z
N MET A 1 -23.96 18.57 -3.43
CA MET A 1 -23.26 18.52 -2.13
C MET A 1 -24.27 18.16 -1.05
N ARG A 2 -24.56 16.86 -0.86
CA ARG A 2 -25.33 16.44 0.32
C ARG A 2 -24.31 16.24 1.43
N ALA A 3 -24.08 17.28 2.22
CA ALA A 3 -23.57 17.06 3.55
C ALA A 3 -24.64 16.25 4.28
N ILE A 4 -24.30 15.04 4.75
CA ILE A 4 -25.18 14.33 5.66
C ILE A 4 -25.03 15.06 7.01
N GLU A 5 -25.91 16.03 7.28
CA GLU A 5 -26.10 16.55 8.62
C GLU A 5 -26.73 15.45 9.47
N MET A 6 -25.89 14.71 10.19
CA MET A 6 -26.35 13.84 11.27
C MET A 6 -26.27 14.65 12.56
N THR A 7 -27.37 15.33 12.89
CA THR A 7 -27.55 16.01 14.16
C THR A 7 -27.56 14.99 15.30
N ASN A 8 -26.77 15.32 16.33
CA ASN A 8 -26.60 14.62 17.60
C ASN A 8 -25.90 13.27 17.54
N SER A 9 -24.68 13.26 18.09
CA SER A 9 -24.05 12.10 18.73
C SER A 9 -23.87 10.85 17.86
N THR A 10 -23.85 10.99 16.53
CA THR A 10 -23.65 9.84 15.65
C THR A 10 -22.16 9.53 15.59
N VAL A 11 -21.73 8.69 16.55
CA VAL A 11 -20.52 7.90 16.47
C VAL A 11 -20.42 7.32 15.06
N ILE A 12 -19.21 7.36 14.47
CA ILE A 12 -18.90 6.71 13.20
C ILE A 12 -19.10 5.20 13.39
N THR A 13 -20.34 4.73 13.24
CA THR A 13 -20.74 3.31 13.28
C THR A 13 -21.42 2.85 12.01
N LYS A 14 -21.45 3.64 10.94
CA LYS A 14 -21.72 3.05 9.62
C LYS A 14 -20.44 2.46 9.07
N ASP A 15 -20.07 1.36 9.71
CA ASP A 15 -19.24 0.28 9.24
C ASP A 15 -17.96 0.73 8.52
N ILE A 16 -16.93 1.03 9.32
CA ILE A 16 -15.58 0.66 8.92
C ILE A 16 -15.61 -0.87 8.82
N ASP A 17 -16.10 -1.40 7.71
CA ASP A 17 -16.27 -2.83 7.52
C ASP A 17 -14.87 -3.46 7.64
N ILE A 18 -14.64 -4.17 8.75
CA ILE A 18 -13.29 -4.54 9.20
C ILE A 18 -12.74 -5.68 8.32
N SER A 19 -13.58 -6.31 7.48
CA SER A 19 -13.17 -7.35 6.52
C SER A 19 -13.32 -6.92 5.05
N LEU A 20 -12.57 -5.90 4.63
CA LEU A 20 -12.52 -5.42 3.24
C LEU A 20 -11.28 -5.94 2.47
N ALA A 21 -10.85 -7.18 2.70
CA ALA A 21 -9.58 -7.71 2.18
C ALA A 21 -9.40 -7.57 0.64
N ASP A 22 -10.51 -7.54 -0.11
CA ASP A 22 -10.57 -7.46 -1.57
C ASP A 22 -11.57 -6.41 -2.10
N SER A 23 -11.90 -5.39 -1.31
CA SER A 23 -12.94 -4.41 -1.65
C SER A 23 -12.41 -2.98 -1.64
N PHE A 24 -13.17 -2.09 -2.26
CA PHE A 24 -12.90 -0.66 -2.36
C PHE A 24 -14.06 0.07 -1.69
N SER A 25 -13.74 1.02 -0.81
CA SER A 25 -14.74 1.83 -0.11
C SER A 25 -14.21 3.23 0.09
N THR A 26 -15.07 4.23 -0.07
CA THR A 26 -14.71 5.63 0.15
C THR A 26 -15.85 6.37 0.84
N ALA A 27 -15.50 7.31 1.73
CA ALA A 27 -16.46 8.13 2.45
C ALA A 27 -15.87 9.50 2.79
N TYR A 28 -16.73 10.49 2.97
CA TYR A 28 -16.38 11.76 3.60
C TYR A 28 -16.89 11.79 5.03
N LEU A 29 -15.96 11.74 5.98
CA LEU A 29 -16.21 11.69 7.41
C LEU A 29 -16.35 13.11 7.96
N ILE A 30 -17.40 13.37 8.74
CA ILE A 30 -17.58 14.62 9.50
C ILE A 30 -17.99 14.25 10.93
N ALA A 31 -17.28 14.77 11.93
CA ALA A 31 -17.63 14.59 13.34
C ALA A 31 -17.17 15.80 14.19
N GLU A 32 -17.81 16.04 15.34
CA GLU A 32 -17.35 17.03 16.32
C GLU A 32 -16.18 16.51 17.16
N SER A 33 -16.16 15.20 17.41
CA SER A 33 -15.05 14.45 18.00
C SER A 33 -15.12 13.00 17.50
N PHE A 34 -14.00 12.30 17.46
CA PHE A 34 -13.96 10.89 17.11
C PHE A 34 -12.82 10.21 17.87
N GLU A 35 -13.14 9.15 18.60
CA GLU A 35 -12.16 8.37 19.37
C GLU A 35 -12.36 6.89 19.09
N LEU A 36 -11.25 6.21 18.79
CA LEU A 36 -11.13 4.76 18.77
C LEU A 36 -10.31 4.36 20.00
N ASN A 37 -11.01 4.00 21.07
CA ASN A 37 -10.44 3.71 22.40
C ASN A 37 -9.71 2.36 22.49
N GLN A 38 -9.62 1.63 21.38
CA GLN A 38 -8.94 0.35 21.28
C GLN A 38 -8.13 0.31 20.00
N ASP A 39 -7.08 -0.50 20.01
CA ASP A 39 -6.19 -0.68 18.88
C ASP A 39 -6.85 -1.59 17.83
N TYR A 40 -6.92 -1.13 16.58
CA TYR A 40 -7.54 -1.86 15.47
C TYR A 40 -6.50 -2.30 14.46
N LYS A 41 -6.45 -3.61 14.20
CA LYS A 41 -5.63 -4.17 13.12
C LYS A 41 -6.42 -4.20 11.81
N ILE A 42 -5.94 -3.52 10.78
CA ILE A 42 -6.62 -3.49 9.47
C ILE A 42 -6.12 -4.58 8.53
N SER A 43 -7.02 -5.11 7.69
CA SER A 43 -6.70 -6.12 6.66
C SER A 43 -6.63 -5.56 5.23
N PHE A 44 -6.71 -4.24 5.08
CA PHE A 44 -6.73 -3.48 3.82
C PHE A 44 -5.75 -2.28 3.91
N ASN A 45 -5.55 -1.57 2.81
CA ASN A 45 -4.81 -0.29 2.82
C ASN A 45 -5.79 0.88 2.90
N GLN A 46 -5.39 1.96 3.56
CA GLN A 46 -6.25 3.12 3.78
C GLN A 46 -5.51 4.44 3.57
N PHE A 47 -6.17 5.37 2.91
CA PHE A 47 -5.82 6.79 2.89
C PHE A 47 -6.81 7.57 3.76
N LEU A 48 -6.29 8.40 4.66
CA LEU A 48 -7.05 9.37 5.44
C LEU A 48 -6.57 10.78 5.10
N PHE A 49 -7.39 11.54 4.38
CA PHE A 49 -7.07 12.91 4.00
C PHE A 49 -7.90 13.92 4.80
N PHE A 50 -7.27 14.56 5.77
CA PHE A 50 -7.89 15.49 6.70
C PHE A 50 -8.02 16.88 6.09
N LYS A 51 -9.25 17.38 6.01
CA LYS A 51 -9.58 18.79 5.68
C LYS A 51 -9.67 19.65 6.93
N LYS A 52 -10.07 19.05 8.05
CA LYS A 52 -10.17 19.70 9.36
C LYS A 52 -9.98 18.67 10.45
N GLY A 53 -9.34 19.08 11.53
CA GLY A 53 -9.38 18.40 12.82
C GLY A 53 -8.14 18.68 13.65
N LYS A 54 -8.23 18.33 14.92
CA LYS A 54 -7.09 18.31 15.85
C LYS A 54 -7.14 17.07 16.71
N GLY A 55 -5.99 16.44 16.86
CA GLY A 55 -5.86 15.20 17.59
C GLY A 55 -4.61 14.46 17.15
N LYS A 56 -4.64 13.14 17.36
CA LYS A 56 -3.57 12.24 16.96
C LYS A 56 -4.13 10.90 16.49
N ILE A 57 -3.45 10.31 15.53
CA ILE A 57 -3.61 8.90 15.19
C ILE A 57 -2.33 8.19 15.59
N LYS A 58 -2.45 7.08 16.28
CA LYS A 58 -1.33 6.21 16.62
C LYS A 58 -1.30 5.06 15.64
N ILE A 59 -0.19 4.81 14.97
CA ILE A 59 -0.04 3.69 14.04
C ILE A 59 1.22 2.91 14.43
N ASP A 60 1.07 1.62 14.70
CA ASP A 60 2.14 0.71 15.18
C ASP A 60 2.95 1.27 16.36
N GLY A 61 2.33 2.09 17.21
CA GLY A 61 2.93 2.70 18.40
C GLY A 61 3.43 4.14 18.23
N GLU A 62 3.54 4.63 16.99
CA GLU A 62 4.00 5.99 16.68
C GLU A 62 2.81 6.97 16.57
N ASP A 63 2.94 8.15 17.19
CA ASP A 63 1.91 9.19 17.21
C ASP A 63 2.07 10.15 16.01
N TYR A 64 1.04 10.26 15.16
CA TYR A 64 0.95 11.21 14.05
C TYR A 64 -0.11 12.27 14.33
N PRO A 65 0.19 13.56 14.09
CA PRO A 65 -0.76 14.64 14.36
C PRO A 65 -1.90 14.64 13.33
N ILE A 66 -3.12 14.91 13.79
CA ILE A 66 -4.24 15.25 12.91
C ILE A 66 -4.26 16.76 12.74
N SER A 67 -4.11 17.22 11.51
CA SER A 67 -4.14 18.64 11.15
C SER A 67 -4.90 18.88 9.85
N ALA A 68 -5.22 20.13 9.54
CA ALA A 68 -5.80 20.46 8.24
C ALA A 68 -4.76 20.21 7.13
N ASN A 69 -5.24 19.66 6.02
CA ASN A 69 -4.44 19.31 4.85
C ASN A 69 -3.34 18.28 5.13
N SER A 70 -3.53 17.39 6.10
CA SER A 70 -2.67 16.23 6.29
C SER A 70 -3.26 14.99 5.63
N LEU A 71 -2.41 14.20 4.98
CA LEU A 71 -2.73 12.89 4.43
C LEU A 71 -1.99 11.82 5.24
N ILE A 72 -2.71 10.79 5.65
CA ILE A 72 -2.18 9.65 6.42
C ILE A 72 -2.41 8.37 5.63
N LEU A 73 -1.39 7.51 5.61
CA LEU A 73 -1.38 6.23 4.93
C LEU A 73 -1.33 5.12 6.00
N ILE A 74 -2.26 4.19 5.95
CA ILE A 74 -2.25 3.01 6.82
C ILE A 74 -2.17 1.77 5.92
N ALA A 75 -1.09 1.01 6.06
CA ALA A 75 -0.87 -0.21 5.30
C ALA A 75 -1.62 -1.39 5.91
N LYS A 76 -1.90 -2.39 5.07
CA LYS A 76 -2.46 -3.67 5.51
C LYS A 76 -1.61 -4.30 6.62
N ASN A 77 -2.29 -4.84 7.63
CA ASN A 77 -1.77 -5.45 8.87
C ASN A 77 -1.24 -4.48 9.92
N GLN A 78 -1.25 -3.17 9.67
CA GLN A 78 -0.90 -2.19 10.71
C GLN A 78 -2.02 -2.09 11.74
N VAL A 79 -1.61 -1.74 12.95
CA VAL A 79 -2.50 -1.50 14.08
C VAL A 79 -2.59 0.00 14.29
N TYR A 80 -3.79 0.54 14.37
CA TYR A 80 -3.96 1.96 14.68
C TYR A 80 -5.04 2.21 15.73
N SER A 81 -4.84 3.28 16.49
CA SER A 81 -5.85 3.88 17.37
C SER A 81 -5.94 5.37 17.08
N PHE A 82 -7.07 5.97 17.43
CA PHE A 82 -7.43 7.29 16.90
C PHE A 82 -8.02 8.15 18.01
N GLN A 83 -7.58 9.40 18.11
CA GLN A 83 -8.11 10.39 19.05
C GLN A 83 -8.20 11.75 18.36
N ALA A 84 -9.37 12.14 17.87
CA ALA A 84 -9.68 13.49 17.42
C ALA A 84 -10.58 14.19 18.42
N ASN A 85 -10.01 15.20 19.06
CA ASN A 85 -10.61 15.84 20.22
C ASN A 85 -11.37 17.12 19.84
N GLN A 86 -11.16 17.65 18.62
CA GLN A 86 -11.80 18.89 18.14
C GLN A 86 -12.04 18.89 16.63
N GLY A 87 -13.26 18.53 16.25
CA GLY A 87 -13.72 18.51 14.87
C GLY A 87 -12.96 17.49 14.01
N LEU A 88 -13.65 16.91 13.06
CA LEU A 88 -13.06 16.02 12.08
C LEU A 88 -13.80 16.23 10.77
N ALA A 89 -13.06 16.53 9.71
CA ALA A 89 -13.55 16.44 8.35
C ALA A 89 -12.46 15.79 7.51
N ALA A 90 -12.71 14.60 6.96
CA ALA A 90 -11.69 13.84 6.25
C ALA A 90 -12.28 12.94 5.17
N TYR A 91 -11.55 12.77 4.06
CA TYR A 91 -11.82 11.64 3.15
C TYR A 91 -11.18 10.37 3.72
N SER A 92 -11.93 9.29 3.74
CA SER A 92 -11.44 7.94 4.03
C SER A 92 -11.58 7.09 2.78
N LEU A 93 -10.49 6.50 2.30
CA LEU A 93 -10.46 5.64 1.13
C LEU A 93 -9.75 4.33 1.49
N CYS A 94 -10.48 3.22 1.47
CA CYS A 94 -10.02 1.88 1.81
C CYS A 94 -9.97 1.01 0.55
N PHE A 95 -8.93 0.18 0.41
CA PHE A 95 -8.77 -0.70 -0.75
C PHE A 95 -7.96 -1.96 -0.44
N GLY A 96 -8.48 -3.09 -0.92
CA GLY A 96 -7.88 -4.42 -0.81
C GLY A 96 -6.78 -4.72 -1.82
N ASP A 97 -6.27 -5.96 -1.82
CA ASP A 97 -5.11 -6.30 -2.63
C ASP A 97 -5.43 -6.48 -4.14
N CYS A 98 -6.65 -6.91 -4.47
CA CYS A 98 -7.08 -7.16 -5.85
C CYS A 98 -7.06 -5.91 -6.76
N PHE A 99 -7.15 -4.71 -6.17
CA PHE A 99 -7.05 -3.44 -6.91
C PHE A 99 -5.62 -3.15 -7.40
N TRP A 100 -4.60 -3.81 -6.82
CA TRP A 100 -3.22 -3.73 -7.28
C TRP A 100 -2.97 -4.53 -8.56
N GLU A 101 -3.54 -5.73 -8.62
CA GLU A 101 -3.24 -6.74 -9.63
C GLU A 101 -3.79 -6.36 -11.02
N ARG A 102 -4.76 -5.43 -11.06
CA ARG A 102 -5.34 -4.89 -12.29
C ARG A 102 -4.55 -3.70 -12.89
N THR A 103 -3.42 -3.31 -12.29
CA THR A 103 -2.65 -2.14 -12.76
C THR A 103 -1.40 -2.52 -13.60
N PRO A 104 -1.03 -1.69 -14.59
CA PRO A 104 0.23 -1.86 -15.33
C PRO A 104 1.47 -1.77 -14.43
N VAL A 105 2.57 -2.41 -14.84
CA VAL A 105 3.84 -2.54 -14.08
C VAL A 105 4.37 -1.22 -13.51
N SER A 106 4.15 -0.08 -14.16
CA SER A 106 4.58 1.24 -13.68
C SER A 106 3.93 1.68 -12.36
N ALA A 107 2.74 1.16 -12.02
CA ALA A 107 2.06 1.45 -10.76
C ALA A 107 2.52 0.56 -9.59
N ASN A 108 3.17 -0.58 -9.88
CA ASN A 108 3.69 -1.49 -8.86
C ASN A 108 4.81 -0.82 -8.03
N ASN A 109 5.56 0.10 -8.66
CA ASN A 109 6.59 0.89 -7.99
C ASN A 109 5.99 1.85 -6.95
N CYS A 110 4.86 2.50 -7.26
CA CYS A 110 4.20 3.41 -6.32
C CYS A 110 3.71 2.69 -5.07
N LYS A 111 3.23 1.44 -5.20
CA LYS A 111 2.86 0.60 -4.04
C LYS A 111 4.06 0.37 -3.14
N ALA A 112 5.19 -0.04 -3.72
CA ALA A 112 6.40 -0.30 -2.96
C ALA A 112 6.90 0.96 -2.25
N THR A 113 6.92 2.10 -2.93
CA THR A 113 7.31 3.38 -2.33
C THR A 113 6.38 3.80 -1.20
N LEU A 114 5.06 3.72 -1.38
CA LEU A 114 4.11 4.27 -0.40
C LEU A 114 3.80 3.33 0.78
N PHE A 115 3.76 2.00 0.55
CA PHE A 115 3.27 1.03 1.52
C PHE A 115 4.30 -0.03 1.96
N ASN A 116 5.43 -0.21 1.26
CA ASN A 116 6.53 -1.06 1.78
C ASN A 116 7.50 -0.28 2.70
N GLU A 117 7.45 1.05 2.68
CA GLU A 117 8.15 1.96 3.60
C GLU A 117 7.15 2.71 4.50
N ALA A 118 6.14 2.00 5.02
CA ALA A 118 5.00 2.61 5.70
C ALA A 118 5.43 3.59 6.81
N SER A 119 6.48 3.30 7.58
CA SER A 119 6.97 4.18 8.65
C SER A 119 7.52 5.54 8.16
N ALA A 120 8.10 5.60 6.95
CA ALA A 120 8.66 6.83 6.39
C ALA A 120 7.64 7.69 5.62
N HIS A 121 6.56 7.07 5.11
CA HIS A 121 5.59 7.71 4.21
C HIS A 121 4.20 7.86 4.85
N GLN A 122 4.06 7.52 6.13
CA GLN A 122 2.79 7.41 6.84
C GLN A 122 2.04 8.74 7.01
N PHE A 123 2.76 9.87 7.00
CA PHE A 123 2.18 11.19 7.20
C PHE A 123 2.75 12.20 6.21
N LEU A 124 1.85 12.95 5.58
CA LEU A 124 2.17 13.99 4.61
C LEU A 124 1.41 15.27 4.97
N GLN A 125 2.15 16.34 5.29
CA GLN A 125 1.57 17.67 5.39
C GLN A 125 1.59 18.32 4.00
N LEU A 126 0.42 18.60 3.45
CA LEU A 126 0.27 19.09 2.08
C LEU A 126 0.27 20.61 2.02
N GLN A 127 0.90 21.17 0.99
CA GLN A 127 0.74 22.57 0.62
C GLN A 127 -0.69 22.83 0.10
N LYS A 128 -1.07 24.11 0.04
CA LYS A 128 -2.45 24.50 -0.26
C LYS A 128 -2.89 24.01 -1.65
N GLU A 129 -2.03 24.14 -2.64
CA GLU A 129 -2.28 23.73 -4.03
C GLU A 129 -2.39 22.20 -4.13
N GLU A 130 -1.46 21.48 -3.52
CA GLU A 130 -1.43 20.01 -3.48
C GLU A 130 -2.69 19.46 -2.79
N ALA A 131 -3.09 20.09 -1.69
CA ALA A 131 -4.30 19.74 -0.96
C ALA A 131 -5.57 20.00 -1.79
N ALA A 132 -5.62 21.08 -2.57
CA ALA A 132 -6.75 21.38 -3.45
C ALA A 132 -6.88 20.36 -4.60
N ASP A 133 -5.75 20.03 -5.23
CA ASP A 133 -5.66 19.01 -6.26
C ASP A 133 -6.12 17.64 -5.75
N LEU A 134 -5.59 17.20 -4.60
CA LEU A 134 -5.98 15.94 -3.99
C LEU A 134 -7.45 15.97 -3.55
N SER A 135 -7.95 17.08 -3.00
CA SER A 135 -9.37 17.21 -2.63
C SER A 135 -10.29 16.98 -3.82
N SER A 136 -9.93 17.54 -4.97
CA SER A 136 -10.71 17.38 -6.20
C SER A 136 -10.75 15.92 -6.64
N LEU A 137 -9.62 15.21 -6.53
CA LEU A 137 -9.53 13.81 -6.90
C LEU A 137 -10.27 12.88 -5.92
N PHE A 138 -10.13 13.09 -4.61
CA PHE A 138 -10.90 12.35 -3.59
C PHE A 138 -12.40 12.57 -3.77
N ASN A 139 -12.83 13.80 -4.06
CA ASN A 139 -14.23 14.10 -4.34
C ASN A 139 -14.72 13.40 -5.64
N ALA A 140 -13.92 13.38 -6.70
CA ALA A 140 -14.26 12.66 -7.92
C ALA A 140 -14.43 11.15 -7.66
N ILE A 141 -13.53 10.55 -6.88
CA ILE A 141 -13.62 9.15 -6.44
C ILE A 141 -14.90 8.89 -5.66
N LEU A 142 -15.24 9.77 -4.71
CA LEU A 142 -16.44 9.66 -3.90
C LEU A 142 -17.71 9.74 -4.75
N VAL A 143 -17.81 10.73 -5.64
CA VAL A 143 -18.94 10.90 -6.55
C VAL A 143 -19.10 9.68 -7.46
N GLU A 144 -18.01 9.17 -8.00
CA GLU A 144 -18.02 7.96 -8.82
C GLU A 144 -18.53 6.76 -8.02
N PHE A 145 -18.02 6.56 -6.80
CA PHE A 145 -18.40 5.47 -5.92
C PHE A 145 -19.89 5.50 -5.54
N GLU A 146 -20.43 6.68 -5.24
CA GLU A 146 -21.84 6.90 -4.88
C GLU A 146 -22.81 6.90 -6.08
N SER A 147 -22.29 6.99 -7.31
CA SER A 147 -23.11 6.96 -8.52
C SER A 147 -23.83 5.62 -8.70
N ALA A 148 -24.88 5.59 -9.52
CA ALA A 148 -25.58 4.34 -9.83
C ALA A 148 -24.63 3.30 -10.45
N ASP A 149 -24.81 2.02 -10.12
CA ASP A 149 -23.93 0.97 -10.63
C ASP A 149 -24.05 0.77 -12.14
N TYR A 150 -22.91 0.55 -12.79
CA TYR A 150 -22.80 0.22 -14.22
C TYR A 150 -21.64 -0.75 -14.46
N THR A 151 -21.65 -1.43 -15.61
CA THR A 151 -20.80 -2.61 -15.91
C THR A 151 -19.31 -2.41 -15.60
N ASN A 152 -18.76 -1.24 -15.91
CA ASN A 152 -17.31 -0.98 -15.83
C ASN A 152 -16.91 -0.06 -14.66
N LYS A 153 -17.81 0.16 -13.68
CA LYS A 153 -17.58 1.08 -12.55
C LYS A 153 -16.33 0.71 -11.73
N GLY A 154 -16.11 -0.58 -11.51
CA GLY A 154 -14.93 -1.07 -10.79
C GLY A 154 -13.60 -0.70 -11.48
N ASP A 155 -13.56 -0.73 -12.82
CA ASP A 155 -12.35 -0.38 -13.58
C ASP A 155 -12.09 1.14 -13.54
N VAL A 156 -13.15 1.96 -13.54
CA VAL A 156 -13.05 3.41 -13.37
C VAL A 156 -12.50 3.76 -11.99
N LEU A 157 -13.02 3.13 -10.92
CA LEU A 157 -12.52 3.33 -9.56
C LEU A 157 -11.05 2.88 -9.41
N ALA A 158 -10.66 1.76 -10.04
CA ALA A 158 -9.28 1.31 -10.07
C ALA A 158 -8.36 2.31 -10.80
N ALA A 159 -8.83 2.92 -11.91
CA ALA A 159 -8.09 3.95 -12.61
C ALA A 159 -7.92 5.23 -11.77
N PHE A 160 -8.96 5.66 -11.05
CA PHE A 160 -8.85 6.80 -10.14
C PHE A 160 -7.87 6.55 -8.99
N LEU A 161 -7.95 5.37 -8.36
CA LEU A 161 -7.01 4.97 -7.32
C LEU A 161 -5.58 5.04 -7.82
N LYS A 162 -5.32 4.54 -9.04
CA LYS A 162 -4.00 4.61 -9.67
C LYS A 162 -3.51 6.05 -9.84
N ILE A 163 -4.37 6.96 -10.33
CA ILE A 163 -4.02 8.38 -10.47
C ILE A 163 -3.68 8.99 -9.11
N LEU A 164 -4.48 8.69 -8.09
CA LEU A 164 -4.29 9.18 -6.73
C LEU A 164 -2.94 8.73 -6.17
N MET A 165 -2.63 7.45 -6.32
CA MET A 165 -1.37 6.87 -5.88
C MET A 165 -0.14 7.48 -6.54
N ILE A 166 -0.18 7.68 -7.87
CA ILE A 166 0.93 8.30 -8.59
C ILE A 166 1.14 9.75 -8.09
N LYS A 167 0.06 10.50 -7.88
CA LYS A 167 0.15 11.86 -7.33
C LYS A 167 0.78 11.86 -5.93
N ILE A 168 0.33 10.99 -5.04
CA ILE A 168 0.88 10.88 -3.68
C ILE A 168 2.36 10.46 -3.70
N ALA A 169 2.73 9.48 -4.53
CA ALA A 169 4.13 9.06 -4.67
C ALA A 169 5.04 10.19 -5.17
N ASN A 170 4.55 11.02 -6.10
CA ASN A 170 5.31 12.19 -6.59
C ASN A 170 5.48 13.27 -5.51
N LEU A 171 4.46 13.49 -4.67
CA LEU A 171 4.57 14.39 -3.51
C LEU A 171 5.62 13.89 -2.52
N HIS A 172 5.66 12.58 -2.27
CA HIS A 172 6.67 12.02 -1.40
C HIS A 172 8.09 12.11 -1.98
N ALA A 173 8.27 11.84 -3.27
CA ALA A 173 9.56 12.01 -3.94
C ALA A 173 10.08 13.47 -3.87
N LEU A 174 9.17 14.44 -3.78
CA LEU A 174 9.50 15.85 -3.57
C LEU A 174 9.90 16.16 -2.11
N LEU A 175 9.23 15.55 -1.13
CA LEU A 175 9.48 15.75 0.31
C LEU A 175 10.70 14.98 0.84
N ALA A 176 10.95 13.77 0.34
CA ALA A 176 12.12 12.95 0.66
C ALA A 176 13.46 13.58 0.24
N LYS A 177 13.44 14.65 -0.57
CA LYS A 177 14.64 15.46 -0.86
C LYS A 177 15.14 16.26 0.36
N ILE A 178 14.36 16.40 1.42
CA ILE A 178 14.63 17.40 2.49
C ILE A 178 15.18 16.78 3.78
N THR A 179 15.07 15.46 4.00
CA THR A 179 15.60 14.83 5.22
C THR A 179 16.24 13.45 4.94
N ASP A 180 17.49 13.30 5.37
CA ASP A 180 18.32 12.08 5.33
C ASP A 180 18.63 11.50 3.92
N GLN A 181 19.11 12.39 3.04
CA GLN A 181 19.20 12.24 1.57
C GLN A 181 19.94 11.01 1.03
N ASN A 182 20.93 10.46 1.73
CA ASN A 182 21.79 9.47 1.10
C ASN A 182 21.30 8.04 1.35
N ASP A 183 20.99 7.71 2.59
CA ASP A 183 20.62 6.36 2.99
C ASP A 183 19.22 5.98 2.50
N HIS A 184 18.25 6.91 2.58
CA HIS A 184 16.92 6.70 2.02
C HIS A 184 16.95 6.61 0.47
N LYS A 185 17.76 7.44 -0.19
CA LYS A 185 17.93 7.37 -1.65
C LYS A 185 18.54 6.04 -2.10
N ILE A 186 19.54 5.53 -1.38
CA ILE A 186 20.14 4.22 -1.67
C ILE A 186 19.10 3.10 -1.46
N TYR A 187 18.28 3.20 -0.42
CA TYR A 187 17.18 2.25 -0.20
C TYR A 187 16.13 2.31 -1.31
N GLN A 188 15.71 3.50 -1.75
CA GLN A 188 14.77 3.61 -2.88
C GLN A 188 15.36 3.07 -4.19
N GLN A 189 16.65 3.32 -4.44
CA GLN A 189 17.37 2.73 -5.57
C GLN A 189 17.42 1.20 -5.48
N PHE A 190 17.61 0.63 -4.30
CA PHE A 190 17.50 -0.82 -4.08
C PHE A 190 16.14 -1.35 -4.48
N ILE A 191 15.05 -0.74 -4.00
CA ILE A 191 13.69 -1.17 -4.34
C ILE A 191 13.43 -1.07 -5.85
N ALA A 192 13.89 0.00 -6.50
CA ALA A 192 13.77 0.16 -7.94
C ALA A 192 14.54 -0.91 -8.72
N PHE A 193 15.78 -1.22 -8.33
CA PHE A 193 16.56 -2.30 -8.95
C PHE A 193 15.95 -3.67 -8.68
N LEU A 194 15.42 -3.91 -7.49
CA LEU A 194 14.75 -5.16 -7.16
C LEU A 194 13.50 -5.36 -8.04
N ALA A 195 12.72 -4.31 -8.30
CA ALA A 195 11.54 -4.38 -9.15
C ALA A 195 11.87 -4.76 -10.62
N THR A 196 13.06 -4.41 -11.11
CA THR A 196 13.48 -4.74 -12.49
C THR A 196 14.32 -6.01 -12.58
N ASP A 197 15.15 -6.28 -11.58
CA ASP A 197 16.23 -7.27 -11.65
C ASP A 197 15.98 -8.50 -10.77
N TYR A 198 14.80 -8.63 -10.15
CA TYR A 198 14.44 -9.83 -9.38
C TYR A 198 14.58 -11.14 -10.19
N LYS A 199 14.48 -11.08 -11.53
CA LYS A 199 14.71 -12.22 -12.43
C LYS A 199 16.18 -12.43 -12.80
N VAL A 200 17.06 -11.50 -12.48
CA VAL A 200 18.49 -11.56 -12.81
C VAL A 200 19.27 -12.20 -11.66
N SER A 201 18.99 -11.78 -10.42
CA SER A 201 19.64 -12.34 -9.24
C SER A 201 18.77 -12.21 -7.99
N HIS A 202 18.92 -13.17 -7.08
CA HIS A 202 18.27 -13.18 -5.77
C HIS A 202 19.26 -12.83 -4.64
N ASP A 203 20.52 -12.56 -4.98
CA ASP A 203 21.58 -12.38 -4.01
C ASP A 203 21.66 -10.94 -3.52
N VAL A 204 21.76 -10.77 -2.20
CA VAL A 204 21.96 -9.44 -1.59
C VAL A 204 23.23 -8.77 -2.12
N ALA A 205 24.28 -9.56 -2.41
CA ALA A 205 25.54 -9.07 -2.98
C ALA A 205 25.35 -8.40 -4.33
N PHE A 206 24.56 -8.99 -5.23
CA PHE A 206 24.29 -8.41 -6.54
C PHE A 206 23.69 -7.00 -6.44
N PHE A 207 22.71 -6.82 -5.55
CA PHE A 207 22.08 -5.51 -5.34
C PHE A 207 22.99 -4.53 -4.61
N ALA A 208 23.74 -5.00 -3.62
CA ALA A 208 24.69 -4.17 -2.88
C ALA A 208 25.81 -3.64 -3.78
N ASP A 209 26.36 -4.49 -4.65
CA ASP A 209 27.37 -4.13 -5.65
C ASP A 209 26.81 -3.11 -6.64
N LYS A 210 25.58 -3.32 -7.14
CA LYS A 210 24.91 -2.38 -8.06
C LYS A 210 24.66 -0.99 -7.44
N LEU A 211 24.55 -0.94 -6.10
CA LEU A 211 24.39 0.29 -5.33
C LEU A 211 25.73 0.85 -4.81
N ASN A 212 26.86 0.20 -5.10
CA ASN A 212 28.18 0.53 -4.57
C ASN A 212 28.24 0.62 -3.04
N ILE A 213 27.58 -0.31 -2.34
CA ILE A 213 27.59 -0.41 -0.87
C ILE A 213 27.85 -1.84 -0.40
N SER A 214 28.13 -2.03 0.89
CA SER A 214 28.28 -3.37 1.46
C SER A 214 26.93 -4.06 1.73
N ASN A 215 26.91 -5.39 1.72
CA ASN A 215 25.75 -6.21 2.13
C ASN A 215 25.22 -5.81 3.52
N ARG A 216 26.14 -5.49 4.44
CA ARG A 216 25.81 -5.04 5.80
C ARG A 216 25.08 -3.70 5.76
N LYS A 217 25.56 -2.74 4.97
CA LYS A 217 24.89 -1.44 4.80
C LYS A 217 23.51 -1.63 4.17
N LEU A 218 23.40 -2.41 3.09
CA LEU A 218 22.11 -2.65 2.44
C LEU A 218 21.10 -3.29 3.41
N THR A 219 21.54 -4.31 4.16
CA THR A 219 20.68 -4.95 5.18
C THR A 219 20.28 -3.98 6.29
N ALA A 220 21.18 -3.10 6.74
CA ALA A 220 20.87 -2.10 7.75
C ALA A 220 19.84 -1.07 7.23
N LEU A 221 19.97 -0.63 5.97
CA LEU A 221 18.99 0.24 5.32
C LEU A 221 17.62 -0.42 5.23
N CYS A 222 17.57 -1.69 4.80
CA CYS A 222 16.32 -2.44 4.76
C CYS A 222 15.66 -2.57 6.14
N ARG A 223 16.44 -2.80 7.20
CA ARG A 223 15.92 -2.82 8.57
C ARG A 223 15.42 -1.46 9.02
N LYS A 224 16.17 -0.39 8.71
CA LYS A 224 15.80 1.00 9.05
C LYS A 224 14.47 1.41 8.39
N HIS A 225 14.27 1.06 7.12
CA HIS A 225 13.16 1.58 6.31
C HIS A 225 11.95 0.63 6.20
N ALA A 226 12.12 -0.67 6.43
CA ALA A 226 11.06 -1.66 6.24
C ALA A 226 11.01 -2.75 7.33
N ASP A 227 11.77 -2.59 8.42
CA ASP A 227 11.88 -3.55 9.53
C ASP A 227 12.15 -5.00 9.09
N LYS A 228 12.86 -5.14 7.96
CA LYS A 228 13.15 -6.44 7.32
C LYS A 228 14.58 -6.48 6.80
N GLY A 229 15.17 -7.67 6.76
CA GLY A 229 16.47 -7.85 6.12
C GLY A 229 16.38 -7.73 4.59
N ALA A 230 17.46 -7.30 3.93
CA ALA A 230 17.51 -7.21 2.46
C ALA A 230 17.11 -8.53 1.77
N LYS A 231 17.58 -9.67 2.30
CA LYS A 231 17.22 -11.00 1.81
C LYS A 231 15.71 -11.29 1.92
N GLU A 232 15.08 -10.84 3.00
CA GLU A 232 13.64 -11.03 3.21
C GLU A 232 12.84 -10.20 2.23
N ILE A 233 13.25 -8.95 1.97
CA ILE A 233 12.60 -8.07 0.98
C ILE A 233 12.70 -8.69 -0.42
N ILE A 234 13.86 -9.22 -0.81
CA ILE A 234 14.04 -9.92 -2.10
C ILE A 234 13.10 -11.13 -2.20
N GLN A 235 13.01 -11.93 -1.13
CA GLN A 235 12.12 -13.09 -1.09
C GLN A 235 10.65 -12.68 -1.18
N LEU A 236 10.23 -11.61 -0.52
CA LEU A 236 8.86 -11.10 -0.62
C LEU A 236 8.53 -10.66 -2.05
N GLN A 237 9.43 -9.94 -2.72
CA GLN A 237 9.24 -9.57 -4.13
C GLN A 237 9.08 -10.80 -5.03
N LEU A 238 9.93 -11.81 -4.86
CA LEU A 238 9.84 -13.06 -5.61
C LEU A 238 8.54 -13.82 -5.36
N VAL A 239 8.02 -13.82 -4.13
CA VAL A 239 6.72 -14.43 -3.80
C VAL A 239 5.58 -13.70 -4.50
N VAL A 240 5.59 -12.36 -4.49
CA VAL A 240 4.57 -11.54 -5.16
C VAL A 240 4.54 -11.85 -6.65
N GLU A 241 5.69 -11.84 -7.31
CA GLU A 241 5.77 -12.12 -8.75
C GLU A 241 5.43 -13.58 -9.07
N ALA A 242 5.81 -14.53 -8.23
CA ALA A 242 5.42 -15.93 -8.36
C ALA A 242 3.91 -16.12 -8.28
N LYS A 243 3.23 -15.50 -7.31
CA LYS A 243 1.77 -15.52 -7.20
C LYS A 243 1.12 -14.97 -8.46
N ARG A 244 1.64 -13.85 -8.98
CA ARG A 244 1.15 -13.21 -10.21
C ARG A 244 1.24 -14.15 -11.41
N PHE A 245 2.38 -14.82 -11.63
CA PHE A 245 2.51 -15.80 -12.70
C PHE A 245 1.60 -17.02 -12.49
N LEU A 246 1.45 -17.50 -11.25
CA LEU A 246 0.59 -18.65 -10.97
C LEU A 246 -0.89 -18.37 -11.23
N GLN A 247 -1.32 -17.12 -11.04
CA GLN A 247 -2.69 -16.67 -11.17
C GLN A 247 -3.06 -16.22 -12.59
N PHE A 248 -2.16 -15.49 -13.26
CA PHE A 248 -2.48 -14.79 -14.52
C PHE A 248 -1.77 -15.36 -15.76
N SER A 249 -0.94 -16.39 -15.64
CA SER A 249 -0.33 -17.05 -16.79
C SER A 249 -0.66 -18.54 -16.86
N SER A 250 -0.70 -19.06 -18.09
CA SER A 250 -0.80 -20.49 -18.39
C SER A 250 0.54 -21.24 -18.29
N SER A 251 1.62 -20.53 -17.92
CA SER A 251 2.97 -21.11 -17.84
C SER A 251 3.01 -22.25 -16.83
N SER A 252 3.66 -23.35 -17.16
CA SER A 252 3.93 -24.45 -16.25
C SER A 252 4.77 -24.00 -15.04
N ILE A 253 4.74 -24.77 -13.94
CA ILE A 253 5.60 -24.53 -12.77
C ILE A 253 7.08 -24.50 -13.16
N LYS A 254 7.46 -25.32 -14.15
CA LYS A 254 8.82 -25.38 -14.69
C LYS A 254 9.21 -24.08 -15.40
N GLU A 255 8.32 -23.54 -16.22
CA GLU A 255 8.55 -22.26 -16.91
C GLU A 255 8.60 -21.09 -15.93
N ILE A 256 7.70 -21.06 -14.93
CA ILE A 256 7.71 -20.02 -13.89
C ILE A 256 9.01 -20.06 -13.08
N ALA A 257 9.48 -21.25 -12.70
CA ALA A 257 10.76 -21.39 -12.02
C ALA A 257 11.92 -20.82 -12.85
N ALA A 258 11.94 -21.10 -14.16
CA ALA A 258 12.94 -20.55 -15.07
C ALA A 258 12.81 -19.02 -15.24
N MET A 259 11.59 -18.50 -15.39
CA MET A 259 11.34 -17.04 -15.51
C MET A 259 11.74 -16.27 -14.26
N LEU A 260 11.62 -16.89 -13.10
CA LEU A 260 12.05 -16.35 -11.81
C LEU A 260 13.47 -16.78 -11.44
N ASN A 261 14.26 -17.26 -12.40
CA ASN A 261 15.68 -17.59 -12.22
C ASN A 261 15.99 -18.55 -11.05
N PHE A 262 15.09 -19.51 -10.80
CA PHE A 262 15.39 -20.65 -9.95
C PHE A 262 16.14 -21.71 -10.75
N SER A 263 17.16 -22.29 -10.13
CA SER A 263 18.02 -23.33 -10.74
C SER A 263 17.23 -24.56 -11.19
N ASN A 264 16.14 -24.90 -10.50
CA ASN A 264 15.21 -25.94 -10.91
C ASN A 264 13.81 -25.75 -10.29
N PRO A 265 12.78 -26.44 -10.83
CA PRO A 265 11.40 -26.32 -10.34
C PRO A 265 11.21 -26.79 -8.89
N TYR A 266 12.06 -27.70 -8.41
CA TYR A 266 12.01 -28.20 -7.03
C TYR A 266 12.41 -27.09 -6.04
N GLN A 267 13.48 -26.35 -6.31
CA GLN A 267 13.89 -25.21 -5.49
C GLN A 267 12.82 -24.11 -5.46
N PHE A 268 12.23 -23.78 -6.61
CA PHE A 268 11.10 -22.85 -6.68
C PHE A 268 9.93 -23.32 -5.81
N SER A 269 9.52 -24.58 -5.96
CA SER A 269 8.38 -25.13 -5.21
C SER A 269 8.63 -25.14 -3.70
N HIS A 270 9.83 -25.47 -3.27
CA HIS A 270 10.23 -25.40 -1.87
C HIS A 270 10.24 -23.96 -1.35
N PHE A 271 10.83 -23.02 -2.09
CA PHE A 271 10.81 -21.59 -1.78
C PHE A 271 9.39 -21.06 -1.63
N PHE A 272 8.52 -21.34 -2.60
CA PHE A 272 7.14 -20.85 -2.62
C PHE A 272 6.35 -21.42 -1.44
N LYS A 273 6.45 -22.73 -1.19
CA LYS A 273 5.78 -23.38 -0.05
C LYS A 273 6.27 -22.82 1.28
N LYS A 274 7.57 -22.58 1.44
CA LYS A 274 8.13 -22.00 2.67
C LYS A 274 7.55 -20.62 2.97
N ASN A 275 7.33 -19.79 1.94
CA ASN A 275 6.88 -18.41 2.13
C ASN A 275 5.35 -18.22 2.08
N THR A 276 4.61 -19.21 1.59
CA THR A 276 3.14 -19.11 1.42
C THR A 276 2.36 -20.20 2.16
N SER A 277 3.05 -21.17 2.78
CA SER A 277 2.50 -22.39 3.37
C SER A 277 1.87 -23.38 2.37
N PHE A 278 1.71 -23.00 1.09
CA PHE A 278 1.08 -23.82 0.06
C PHE A 278 2.06 -24.14 -1.07
N PRO A 279 2.05 -25.37 -1.62
CA PRO A 279 2.75 -25.65 -2.87
C PRO A 279 2.21 -24.79 -4.03
N PRO A 280 3.04 -24.43 -5.02
CA PRO A 280 2.64 -23.54 -6.10
C PRO A 280 1.48 -24.09 -6.95
N GLU A 281 1.43 -25.40 -7.18
CA GLU A 281 0.30 -26.04 -7.88
C GLU A 281 -1.01 -25.95 -7.08
N ARG A 282 -0.93 -26.13 -5.75
CA ARG A 282 -2.10 -26.01 -4.88
C ARG A 282 -2.59 -24.56 -4.85
N TYR A 283 -1.67 -23.61 -4.75
CA TYR A 283 -1.98 -22.19 -4.83
C TYR A 283 -2.68 -21.86 -6.15
N ARG A 284 -2.11 -22.28 -7.29
CA ARG A 284 -2.71 -22.09 -8.62
C ARG A 284 -4.14 -22.61 -8.66
N LYS A 285 -4.38 -23.86 -8.25
CA LYS A 285 -5.73 -24.44 -8.26
C LYS A 285 -6.73 -23.65 -7.41
N GLN A 286 -6.29 -23.11 -6.27
CA GLN A 286 -7.14 -22.28 -5.41
C GLN A 286 -7.50 -20.96 -6.10
N VAL A 287 -6.54 -20.28 -6.72
CA VAL A 287 -6.80 -18.96 -7.34
C VAL A 287 -7.49 -19.06 -8.70
N THR A 288 -7.23 -20.11 -9.49
CA THR A 288 -7.93 -20.34 -10.77
C THR A 288 -9.35 -20.87 -10.58
N GLY A 289 -9.68 -21.40 -9.41
CA GLY A 289 -11.02 -21.89 -9.07
C GLY A 289 -12.05 -20.79 -8.81
N PHE A 290 -11.63 -19.53 -8.65
CA PHE A 290 -12.50 -18.37 -8.48
C PHE A 290 -12.77 -17.61 -9.79
N GLY A 291 -12.35 -18.17 -10.94
CA GLY A 291 -12.41 -17.53 -12.26
C GLY A 291 -13.16 -18.30 -13.34
N MET A 292 -14.03 -19.24 -12.98
CA MET A 292 -15.07 -19.80 -13.86
C MET A 292 -16.45 -19.62 -13.24
#